data_AF-A0A9R1BCN1-F1
#
_entry.id   AF-A0A9R1BCN1-F1
#
_cell.length_a   1.000
_cell.length_b   1.000
_cell.length_c   1.000
_cell.angle_alpha   90.00
_cell.angle_beta   90.00
_cell.angle_gamma   90.00
#
_symmetry.space_group_name_H-M   'P 1'
#
loop_
_entity.id
_entity.type
_entity.pdbx_description
1 polymer ?
#
loop_
_entity_poly.entity_id
_entity_poly.type
_entity_poly.pdbx_seq_one_letter_code
_entity_poly.pdbx_strand_id
1 'polypeptide(L)'
;MAGKEEAALKPVSCGARLRRSRDASLREEVSMRDPFLKHRVKKFDLSSLDWIDQIPECPVFSPSVEEFEDPFVYLSKIAPVAAKYGICKIVSPICASVPVGTVLMKEQGGLKFTTRVQPLRLAEWSTDDKFAFFMSGRKYTFRDFEKIANKGFVRRYSSSACLPARYMEEEFWHEIAFGKMESVEYACDIDGSAFSSSPNDQLGRSKWNLKKLSRLSKSILRLLRTAIPGVTDPMLYIGMLFSMFAWHVEDHYLYSINYHHCGASKTWYGIPGKAAPDFEKVVREHVYDHEILSGEGETAAFDILLGKTTMFPPNILLHHHVPVYRAIQKPGEFVITFPRAYHSGFSHGFNCGEAVNFAVGEWFPLGAIASQRYALLKRIPLLPYEELLCKEAALLDHEFSTPSYKDLTTSTGDTHIQHCMKVPFVQLMRLQHCVRWSLMKMGARTHYKADIDATVLCSICKRDCYVAHVMCNCRVDAICLCHEEEIRKCPCSHDRAVFVRKDIIELEALSKKFEEEKGIVDAVRKQMSRGSSTHSYFNRISHNAEYFPYCKIHIDAPPEVHSISETHVFGYDLNKPYPDASTITFCFGPHEYSTQSDKMLMILTVRYLG
;
A
#
# COMPACT_ATOMS: atom_id res chain seq x y z
N MET A 1 -22.40 -57.06 15.95
CA MET A 1 -22.98 -58.14 15.12
C MET A 1 -24.06 -57.54 14.23
N ALA A 2 -24.21 -58.12 13.05
CA ALA A 2 -25.10 -57.77 11.94
C ALA A 2 -24.67 -56.55 11.09
N GLY A 3 -24.49 -56.80 9.79
CA GLY A 3 -24.10 -55.84 8.76
C GLY A 3 -25.12 -55.77 7.60
N LYS A 4 -24.60 -55.41 6.41
CA LYS A 4 -25.21 -55.06 5.10
C LYS A 4 -25.42 -53.55 4.90
N GLU A 5 -25.16 -52.92 3.76
CA GLU A 5 -24.65 -53.30 2.43
C GLU A 5 -24.15 -51.99 1.74
N GLU A 6 -23.05 -52.06 0.98
CA GLU A 6 -22.50 -50.96 0.16
C GLU A 6 -22.99 -51.06 -1.30
N ALA A 7 -23.26 -49.92 -1.93
CA ALA A 7 -23.25 -49.78 -3.39
C ALA A 7 -22.66 -48.42 -3.78
N ALA A 8 -21.52 -48.47 -4.49
CA ALA A 8 -20.80 -47.32 -5.02
C ALA A 8 -21.14 -47.11 -6.52
N LEU A 9 -21.23 -45.85 -6.95
CA LEU A 9 -21.28 -45.46 -8.38
C LEU A 9 -20.23 -44.39 -8.68
N LYS A 10 -19.47 -44.63 -9.76
CA LYS A 10 -18.36 -43.82 -10.30
C LYS A 10 -18.87 -42.73 -11.28
N PRO A 11 -18.12 -41.64 -11.50
CA PRO A 11 -18.44 -40.65 -12.53
C PRO A 11 -17.79 -40.95 -13.90
N VAL A 12 -18.49 -40.50 -14.94
CA VAL A 12 -18.33 -40.77 -16.38
C VAL A 12 -17.30 -39.82 -17.03
N SER A 13 -16.44 -40.36 -17.90
CA SER A 13 -15.61 -39.58 -18.84
C SER A 13 -16.26 -39.51 -20.21
N CYS A 14 -16.35 -38.31 -20.80
CA CYS A 14 -16.77 -38.14 -22.19
C CYS A 14 -15.54 -37.92 -23.07
N GLY A 15 -15.32 -38.82 -24.03
CA GLY A 15 -14.31 -38.70 -25.07
C GLY A 15 -14.96 -38.69 -26.44
N ALA A 16 -14.44 -37.85 -27.34
CA ALA A 16 -14.69 -37.97 -28.77
C ALA A 16 -13.34 -38.05 -29.50
N ARG A 17 -13.08 -39.22 -30.09
CA ARG A 17 -11.94 -39.48 -30.99
C ARG A 17 -12.32 -39.06 -32.41
N LEU A 18 -11.41 -38.42 -33.13
CA LEU A 18 -11.41 -38.40 -34.60
C LEU A 18 -10.07 -38.89 -35.15
N ARG A 19 -10.18 -39.70 -36.20
CA ARG A 19 -9.20 -40.64 -36.75
C ARG A 19 -8.03 -39.95 -37.47
N ARG A 20 -6.84 -40.57 -37.38
CA ARG A 20 -5.69 -40.39 -38.27
C ARG A 20 -6.03 -40.91 -39.67
N SER A 21 -5.80 -40.10 -40.70
CA SER A 21 -5.52 -40.55 -42.07
C SER A 21 -4.10 -40.15 -42.44
N ARG A 22 -3.35 -41.08 -43.04
CA ARG A 22 -2.04 -40.85 -43.67
C ARG A 22 -2.31 -40.48 -45.12
N ASP A 23 -1.78 -39.35 -45.56
CA ASP A 23 -1.35 -39.20 -46.96
C ASP A 23 -0.02 -38.43 -47.00
N ALA A 24 0.85 -38.93 -47.86
CA ALA A 24 2.21 -38.48 -48.06
C ALA A 24 2.27 -37.48 -49.21
N SER A 25 3.03 -36.39 -49.07
CA SER A 25 4.04 -35.95 -50.04
C SER A 25 4.57 -34.52 -49.77
N LEU A 26 5.90 -34.42 -49.88
CA LEU A 26 6.73 -33.25 -50.28
C LEU A 26 7.05 -32.13 -49.26
N ARG A 27 8.26 -32.28 -48.70
CA ARG A 27 9.36 -31.30 -48.54
C ARG A 27 9.07 -29.94 -47.90
N GLU A 28 9.63 -29.74 -46.71
CA GLU A 28 10.66 -28.71 -46.47
C GLU A 28 11.38 -29.00 -45.14
N GLU A 29 12.71 -28.90 -45.15
CA GLU A 29 13.57 -29.04 -43.97
C GLU A 29 13.29 -27.91 -42.98
N VAL A 30 12.42 -28.15 -42.01
CA VAL A 30 12.31 -27.28 -40.83
C VAL A 30 13.34 -27.76 -39.82
N SER A 31 14.48 -27.05 -39.79
CA SER A 31 15.43 -27.03 -38.69
C SER A 31 14.69 -27.17 -37.35
N MET A 32 15.04 -28.22 -36.59
CA MET A 32 14.61 -28.42 -35.20
C MET A 32 15.02 -27.19 -34.39
N ARG A 33 14.17 -26.16 -34.36
CA ARG A 33 14.31 -25.04 -33.46
C ARG A 33 14.11 -25.57 -32.05
N ASP A 34 15.17 -25.42 -31.28
CA ASP A 34 15.20 -25.63 -29.85
C ASP A 34 13.97 -24.94 -29.19
N PRO A 35 13.08 -25.69 -28.49
CA PRO A 35 11.93 -25.12 -27.77
C PRO A 35 12.35 -24.12 -26.67
N PHE A 36 13.63 -24.11 -26.27
CA PHE A 36 14.17 -23.21 -25.25
C PHE A 36 14.48 -21.79 -25.77
N LEU A 37 14.45 -21.54 -27.09
CA LEU A 37 14.65 -20.20 -27.66
C LEU A 37 13.50 -19.21 -27.37
N LYS A 38 12.34 -19.68 -26.89
CA LYS A 38 11.20 -18.83 -26.49
C LYS A 38 11.37 -18.11 -25.14
N HIS A 39 12.49 -18.29 -24.43
CA HIS A 39 12.59 -17.94 -23.01
C HIS A 39 13.63 -16.85 -22.68
N ARG A 40 14.10 -16.07 -23.66
CA ARG A 40 14.93 -14.88 -23.40
C ARG A 40 14.10 -13.63 -23.63
N VAL A 41 13.75 -12.94 -22.54
CA VAL A 41 13.18 -11.59 -22.62
C VAL A 41 14.29 -10.67 -23.15
N LYS A 42 14.27 -10.41 -24.46
CA LYS A 42 15.31 -9.59 -25.15
C LYS A 42 15.44 -8.17 -24.58
N LYS A 43 14.44 -7.71 -23.83
CA LYS A 43 14.37 -6.37 -23.24
C LYS A 43 15.42 -6.14 -22.15
N PHE A 44 15.89 -7.20 -21.50
CA PHE A 44 16.86 -7.12 -20.41
C PHE A 44 18.15 -7.82 -20.82
N ASP A 45 19.25 -7.06 -20.97
CA ASP A 45 20.57 -7.67 -21.14
C ASP A 45 21.10 -8.14 -19.79
N LEU A 46 21.10 -9.46 -19.60
CA LEU A 46 21.64 -10.15 -18.43
C LEU A 46 22.81 -11.06 -18.80
N SER A 47 23.43 -10.83 -19.96
CA SER A 47 24.64 -11.55 -20.37
C SER A 47 25.85 -11.21 -19.52
N SER A 48 25.90 -9.99 -18.97
CA SER A 48 26.81 -9.56 -17.91
C SER A 48 26.01 -9.10 -16.67
N LEU A 49 26.56 -9.40 -15.50
CA LEU A 49 26.03 -8.98 -14.20
C LEU A 49 26.90 -7.92 -13.51
N ASP A 50 27.81 -7.27 -14.24
CA ASP A 50 28.73 -6.25 -13.71
C ASP A 50 27.99 -5.03 -13.14
N TRP A 51 26.74 -4.82 -13.55
CA TRP A 51 25.87 -3.77 -13.01
C TRP A 51 25.56 -3.96 -11.52
N ILE A 52 25.68 -5.18 -10.98
CA ILE A 52 25.48 -5.46 -9.54
C ILE A 52 26.47 -4.65 -8.70
N ASP A 53 27.70 -4.48 -9.18
CA ASP A 53 28.76 -3.74 -8.49
C ASP A 53 28.65 -2.22 -8.68
N GLN A 54 27.79 -1.77 -9.61
CA GLN A 54 27.50 -0.36 -9.85
C GLN A 54 26.41 0.18 -8.90
N ILE A 55 25.65 -0.68 -8.22
CA ILE A 55 24.60 -0.26 -7.30
C ILE A 55 25.23 0.14 -5.96
N PRO A 56 25.14 1.42 -5.56
CA PRO A 56 25.61 1.86 -4.25
C PRO A 56 24.79 1.25 -3.11
N GLU A 57 25.43 1.04 -1.96
CA GLU A 57 24.74 0.64 -0.73
C GLU A 57 23.89 1.79 -0.15
N CYS A 58 22.79 1.45 0.49
CA CYS A 58 22.02 2.38 1.31
C CYS A 58 22.74 2.70 2.63
N PRO A 59 22.36 3.79 3.32
CA PRO A 59 22.93 4.13 4.62
C PRO A 59 22.62 3.05 5.67
N VAL A 60 23.64 2.70 6.46
CA VAL A 60 23.53 1.80 7.60
C VAL A 60 23.72 2.61 8.88
N PHE A 61 22.80 2.45 9.82
CA PHE A 61 22.82 3.13 11.09
C PHE A 61 22.94 2.14 12.25
N SER A 62 23.71 2.49 13.27
CA SER A 62 23.94 1.67 14.46
C SER A 62 23.67 2.52 15.70
N PRO A 63 22.40 2.67 16.11
CA PRO A 63 22.04 3.44 17.31
C PRO A 63 22.71 2.86 18.56
N SER A 64 23.07 3.74 19.48
CA SER A 64 23.29 3.37 20.88
C SER A 64 22.01 2.85 21.53
N VAL A 65 22.11 2.22 22.71
CA VAL A 65 20.93 1.72 23.44
C VAL A 65 19.99 2.87 23.80
N GLU A 66 20.55 4.03 24.15
CA GLU A 66 19.84 5.26 24.49
C GLU A 66 19.11 5.83 23.27
N GLU A 67 19.78 5.88 22.11
CA GLU A 67 19.14 6.30 20.85
C GLU A 67 18.05 5.33 20.38
N PHE A 68 18.11 4.07 20.81
CA PHE A 68 17.15 3.03 20.48
C PHE A 68 15.92 3.03 21.42
N GLU A 69 15.82 3.93 22.40
CA GLU A 69 14.66 3.96 23.30
C GLU A 69 13.35 4.34 22.60
N ASP A 70 13.39 5.33 21.69
CA ASP A 70 12.21 5.81 20.97
C ASP A 70 12.41 5.75 19.45
N PRO A 71 11.70 4.84 18.75
CA PRO A 71 11.89 4.63 17.33
C PRO A 71 11.58 5.87 16.51
N PHE A 72 10.57 6.66 16.88
CA PHE A 72 10.18 7.81 16.07
C PHE A 72 11.08 9.03 16.28
N VAL A 73 11.65 9.19 17.47
CA VAL A 73 12.73 10.17 17.68
C VAL A 73 13.94 9.79 16.82
N TYR A 74 14.34 8.52 16.83
CA TYR A 74 15.49 8.06 16.05
C TYR A 74 15.26 8.15 14.54
N LEU A 75 14.09 7.71 14.06
CA LEU A 75 13.73 7.78 12.64
C LEU A 75 13.70 9.23 12.15
N SER A 76 13.17 10.16 12.94
CA SER A 76 13.20 11.59 12.62
C SER A 76 14.64 12.12 12.53
N LYS A 77 15.53 11.70 13.43
CA LYS A 77 16.96 12.07 13.38
C LYS A 77 17.64 11.65 12.07
N ILE A 78 17.37 10.43 11.58
CA ILE A 78 18.05 9.90 10.38
C ILE A 78 17.36 10.23 9.06
N ALA A 79 16.07 10.60 9.09
CA ALA A 79 15.24 10.84 7.92
C ALA A 79 15.85 11.83 6.90
N PRO A 80 16.44 12.98 7.29
CA PRO A 80 17.03 13.93 6.34
C PRO A 80 18.15 13.34 5.46
N VAL A 81 18.82 12.30 5.93
CA VAL A 81 19.85 11.56 5.18
C VAL A 81 19.21 10.38 4.46
N ALA A 82 18.53 9.50 5.20
CA ALA A 82 18.04 8.22 4.71
C ALA A 82 16.95 8.37 3.62
N ALA A 83 16.08 9.38 3.70
CA ALA A 83 15.03 9.60 2.70
C ALA A 83 15.56 9.86 1.28
N LYS A 84 16.82 10.32 1.14
CA LYS A 84 17.49 10.52 -0.16
C LYS A 84 17.80 9.21 -0.89
N TYR A 85 17.76 8.09 -0.18
CA TYR A 85 18.07 6.75 -0.68
C TYR A 85 16.81 5.88 -0.85
N GLY A 86 15.68 6.29 -0.27
CA GLY A 86 14.41 5.55 -0.30
C GLY A 86 14.35 4.40 0.70
N ILE A 87 15.47 3.74 0.97
CA ILE A 87 15.61 2.74 2.03
C ILE A 87 16.83 3.02 2.90
N CYS A 88 16.82 2.52 4.14
CA CYS A 88 18.02 2.43 4.97
C CYS A 88 17.99 1.20 5.87
N LYS A 89 19.14 0.87 6.45
CA LYS A 89 19.30 -0.24 7.38
C LYS A 89 19.63 0.25 8.78
N ILE A 90 19.05 -0.36 9.80
CA ILE A 90 19.31 -0.06 11.21
C ILE A 90 19.72 -1.35 11.92
N VAL A 91 20.91 -1.38 12.51
CA VAL A 91 21.41 -2.51 13.29
C VAL A 91 20.91 -2.37 14.73
N SER A 92 20.10 -3.31 15.21
CA SER A 92 19.59 -3.26 16.59
C SER A 92 20.74 -3.39 17.60
N PRO A 93 20.84 -2.52 18.62
CA PRO A 93 21.83 -2.68 19.69
C PRO A 93 21.40 -3.71 20.74
N ILE A 94 20.14 -4.16 20.68
CA ILE A 94 19.58 -5.17 21.58
C ILE A 94 19.15 -6.41 20.79
N CYS A 95 19.34 -7.57 21.40
CA CYS A 95 18.99 -8.86 20.80
C CYS A 95 17.75 -9.47 21.47
N ALA A 96 17.00 -10.25 20.69
CA ALA A 96 16.00 -11.15 21.25
C ALA A 96 16.69 -12.22 22.11
N SER A 97 16.11 -12.52 23.25
CA SER A 97 16.51 -13.60 24.16
C SER A 97 15.77 -14.91 23.86
N VAL A 98 14.56 -14.83 23.32
CA VAL A 98 13.73 -16.00 22.98
C VAL A 98 13.86 -16.31 21.49
N PRO A 99 14.27 -17.54 21.10
CA PRO A 99 14.37 -17.91 19.70
C PRO A 99 13.02 -17.87 18.97
N VAL A 100 13.03 -17.42 17.72
CA VAL A 100 11.85 -17.30 16.83
C VAL A 100 11.02 -18.58 16.79
N GLY A 101 11.67 -19.72 16.56
CA GLY A 101 10.98 -21.01 16.52
C GLY A 101 10.32 -21.39 17.86
N THR A 102 10.77 -20.83 18.99
CA THR A 102 10.11 -20.99 20.29
C THR A 102 8.89 -20.07 20.40
N VAL A 103 9.02 -18.80 20.00
CA VAL A 103 7.89 -17.85 19.98
C VAL A 103 6.76 -18.41 19.12
N LEU A 104 7.06 -18.78 17.87
CA LEU A 104 6.04 -19.26 16.92
C LEU A 104 5.41 -20.60 17.31
N MET A 105 6.15 -21.47 18.00
CA MET A 105 5.64 -22.79 18.38
C MET A 105 4.97 -22.83 19.77
N LYS A 106 5.44 -22.04 20.73
CA LYS A 106 4.95 -22.06 22.11
C LYS A 106 4.07 -20.87 22.45
N GLU A 107 4.48 -19.66 22.09
CA GLU A 107 3.73 -18.43 22.40
C GLU A 107 2.57 -18.21 21.41
N GLN A 108 2.75 -18.58 20.14
CA GLN A 108 1.74 -18.48 19.07
C GLN A 108 0.97 -19.79 18.83
N GLY A 109 0.99 -20.73 19.79
CA GLY A 109 0.16 -21.94 19.74
C GLY A 109 0.47 -22.92 18.60
N GLY A 110 1.72 -22.95 18.11
CA GLY A 110 2.10 -23.85 17.02
C GLY A 110 1.63 -23.34 15.66
N LEU A 111 1.91 -22.07 15.36
CA LEU A 111 1.50 -21.37 14.14
C LEU A 111 1.73 -22.24 12.89
N LYS A 112 0.66 -22.40 12.11
CA LYS A 112 0.68 -23.05 10.79
C LYS A 112 0.31 -22.03 9.73
N PHE A 113 0.96 -22.11 8.58
CA PHE A 113 0.76 -21.18 7.48
C PHE A 113 0.70 -21.91 6.14
N THR A 114 0.09 -21.27 5.16
CA THR A 114 0.04 -21.75 3.78
C THR A 114 1.00 -20.93 2.94
N THR A 115 1.71 -21.56 2.00
CA THR A 115 2.62 -20.88 1.09
C THR A 115 1.91 -20.46 -0.21
N ARG A 116 2.44 -19.44 -0.85
CA ARG A 116 2.16 -19.06 -2.23
C ARG A 116 3.28 -19.58 -3.12
N VAL A 117 2.93 -20.06 -4.32
CA VAL A 117 3.91 -20.47 -5.32
C VAL A 117 4.21 -19.26 -6.21
N GLN A 118 5.49 -18.88 -6.26
CA GLN A 118 6.01 -17.75 -7.01
C GLN A 118 6.79 -18.25 -8.22
N PRO A 119 6.42 -17.89 -9.46
CA PRO A 119 7.22 -18.22 -10.64
C PRO A 119 8.56 -17.48 -10.61
N LEU A 120 9.65 -18.16 -10.97
CA LEU A 120 11.00 -17.57 -11.06
C LEU A 120 11.39 -17.34 -12.51
N ARG A 121 10.70 -16.43 -13.20
CA ARG A 121 10.98 -16.11 -14.60
C ARG A 121 10.74 -14.64 -14.85
N LEU A 122 11.57 -14.01 -15.69
CA LEU A 122 11.23 -12.72 -16.27
C LEU A 122 10.01 -12.88 -17.18
N ALA A 123 9.00 -12.06 -16.93
CA ALA A 123 7.88 -11.91 -17.81
C ALA A 123 8.26 -11.06 -19.03
N GLU A 124 7.55 -11.25 -20.14
CA GLU A 124 7.49 -10.24 -21.20
C GLU A 124 6.52 -9.10 -20.81
N TRP A 125 5.70 -9.33 -19.77
CA TRP A 125 4.62 -8.47 -19.31
C TRP A 125 3.67 -8.13 -20.47
N SER A 126 3.22 -9.17 -21.16
CA SER A 126 2.25 -9.10 -22.26
C SER A 126 0.87 -9.63 -21.82
N THR A 127 -0.12 -9.60 -22.72
CA THR A 127 -1.48 -10.09 -22.43
C THR A 127 -1.54 -11.61 -22.17
N ASP A 128 -0.52 -12.35 -22.61
CA ASP A 128 -0.38 -13.80 -22.38
C ASP A 128 0.19 -14.13 -20.99
N ASP A 129 0.80 -13.15 -20.32
CA ASP A 129 1.45 -13.29 -19.03
C ASP A 129 0.45 -13.20 -17.87
N LYS A 130 -0.17 -14.34 -17.53
CA LYS A 130 -1.03 -14.46 -16.34
C LYS A 130 -0.20 -14.64 -15.07
N PHE A 131 0.27 -13.55 -14.49
CA PHE A 131 0.96 -13.57 -13.19
C PHE A 131 -0.04 -13.66 -12.04
N ALA A 132 -0.35 -14.89 -11.63
CA ALA A 132 -1.03 -15.13 -10.37
C ALA A 132 -0.12 -15.94 -9.45
N PHE A 133 0.27 -15.35 -8.33
CA PHE A 133 0.68 -16.15 -7.18
C PHE A 133 -0.51 -17.03 -6.81
N PHE A 134 -0.33 -18.34 -6.90
CA PHE A 134 -1.38 -19.27 -6.49
C PHE A 134 -1.05 -19.88 -5.15
N MET A 135 -2.08 -20.09 -4.34
CA MET A 135 -1.95 -20.79 -3.07
C MET A 135 -1.49 -22.22 -3.36
N SER A 136 -0.40 -22.65 -2.73
CA SER A 136 0.10 -24.02 -2.88
C SER A 136 -0.90 -25.06 -2.34
N GLY A 137 -1.80 -24.62 -1.45
CA GLY A 137 -2.70 -25.47 -0.67
C GLY A 137 -1.99 -26.26 0.43
N ARG A 138 -0.66 -26.16 0.54
CA ARG A 138 0.16 -26.89 1.51
C ARG A 138 0.28 -26.07 2.79
N LYS A 139 -0.03 -26.71 3.91
CA LYS A 139 0.12 -26.12 5.25
C LYS A 139 1.43 -26.59 5.87
N TYR A 140 2.22 -25.66 6.37
CA TYR A 140 3.50 -25.90 7.01
C TYR A 140 3.49 -25.39 8.46
N THR A 141 4.27 -26.06 9.31
CA THR A 141 4.82 -25.41 10.51
C THR A 141 6.12 -24.70 10.16
N PHE A 142 6.58 -23.80 11.02
CA PHE A 142 7.86 -23.10 10.86
C PHE A 142 9.03 -24.08 10.63
N ARG A 143 9.12 -25.13 11.45
CA ARG A 143 10.19 -26.14 11.38
C ARG A 143 10.11 -27.03 10.14
N ASP A 144 8.90 -27.33 9.68
CA ASP A 144 8.73 -28.18 8.49
C ASP A 144 9.14 -27.43 7.22
N PHE A 145 8.78 -26.15 7.13
CA PHE A 145 9.19 -25.29 6.01
C PHE A 145 10.70 -25.07 6.01
N GLU A 146 11.31 -24.81 7.17
CA GLU A 146 12.77 -24.70 7.33
C GLU A 146 13.51 -25.92 6.78
N LYS A 147 13.06 -27.14 7.14
CA LYS A 147 13.67 -28.38 6.66
C LYS A 147 13.61 -28.50 5.14
N ILE A 148 12.48 -28.15 4.52
CA ILE A 148 12.29 -28.25 3.07
C ILE A 148 13.13 -27.21 2.35
N ALA A 149 13.13 -25.96 2.84
CA ALA A 149 13.94 -24.88 2.29
C ALA A 149 15.43 -25.22 2.34
N ASN A 150 15.93 -25.70 3.49
CA ASN A 150 17.33 -26.08 3.66
C ASN A 150 17.71 -27.30 2.82
N LYS A 151 16.82 -28.30 2.69
CA LYS A 151 17.04 -29.45 1.80
C LYS A 151 17.17 -29.01 0.34
N GLY A 152 16.34 -28.06 -0.10
CA GLY A 152 16.43 -27.45 -1.43
C GLY A 152 17.76 -26.72 -1.64
N PHE A 153 18.19 -25.92 -0.66
CA PHE A 153 19.45 -25.20 -0.69
C PHE A 153 20.67 -26.14 -0.78
N VAL A 154 20.76 -27.15 0.11
CA VAL A 154 21.85 -28.13 0.12
C VAL A 154 21.90 -28.93 -1.17
N ARG A 155 20.74 -29.28 -1.75
CA ARG A 155 20.69 -29.98 -3.04
C ARG A 155 21.27 -29.13 -4.18
N ARG A 156 21.07 -27.80 -4.15
CA ARG A 156 21.55 -26.90 -5.19
C ARG A 156 23.04 -26.60 -5.06
N TYR A 157 23.51 -26.30 -3.86
CA TYR A 157 24.87 -25.78 -3.64
C TYR A 157 25.82 -26.76 -2.94
N SER A 158 25.35 -27.98 -2.63
CA SER A 158 26.13 -28.99 -1.90
C SER A 158 26.70 -28.49 -0.57
N SER A 159 26.08 -27.47 0.03
CA SER A 159 26.51 -26.81 1.26
C SER A 159 25.29 -26.45 2.11
N SER A 160 25.45 -26.54 3.44
CA SER A 160 24.49 -26.04 4.42
C SER A 160 24.85 -24.64 4.94
N ALA A 161 26.01 -24.11 4.56
CA ALA A 161 26.47 -22.79 4.98
C ALA A 161 25.82 -21.69 4.14
N CYS A 162 25.63 -20.52 4.75
CA CYS A 162 25.28 -19.31 4.00
C CYS A 162 26.41 -19.00 3.01
N LEU A 163 26.05 -18.73 1.75
CA LEU A 163 26.98 -18.33 0.71
C LEU A 163 27.13 -16.80 0.68
N PRO A 164 28.22 -16.27 0.10
CA PRO A 164 28.45 -14.82 0.02
C PRO A 164 27.29 -14.09 -0.68
N ALA A 165 26.89 -12.94 -0.12
CA ALA A 165 25.74 -12.17 -0.61
C ALA A 165 25.86 -11.81 -2.10
N ARG A 166 27.05 -11.41 -2.54
CA ARG A 166 27.33 -11.06 -3.95
C ARG A 166 27.11 -12.23 -4.90
N TYR A 167 27.52 -13.44 -4.49
CA TYR A 167 27.32 -14.67 -5.25
C TYR A 167 25.83 -15.04 -5.30
N MET A 168 25.11 -14.89 -4.19
CA MET A 168 23.66 -15.15 -4.14
C MET A 168 22.86 -14.22 -5.04
N GLU A 169 23.30 -12.97 -5.18
CA GLU A 169 22.71 -11.97 -6.07
C GLU A 169 22.94 -12.31 -7.55
N GLU A 170 24.15 -12.73 -7.89
CA GLU A 170 24.52 -13.28 -9.19
C GLU A 170 23.63 -14.46 -9.57
N GLU A 171 23.55 -15.45 -8.68
CA GLU A 171 22.77 -16.66 -8.89
C GLU A 171 21.28 -16.39 -9.01
N PHE A 172 20.75 -15.43 -8.25
CA PHE A 172 19.34 -15.04 -8.35
C PHE A 172 19.03 -14.44 -9.72
N TRP A 173 19.79 -13.45 -10.18
CA TRP A 173 19.53 -12.81 -11.48
C TRP A 173 19.82 -13.74 -12.65
N HIS A 174 20.82 -14.61 -12.52
CA HIS A 174 21.06 -15.68 -13.49
C HIS A 174 19.88 -16.67 -13.54
N GLU A 175 19.33 -17.07 -12.39
CA GLU A 175 18.16 -17.97 -12.35
C GLU A 175 16.91 -17.30 -12.94
N ILE A 176 16.67 -16.03 -12.64
CA ILE A 176 15.54 -15.25 -13.17
C ILE A 176 15.62 -15.11 -14.71
N ALA A 177 16.83 -15.05 -15.26
CA ALA A 177 17.08 -14.86 -16.69
C ALA A 177 17.13 -16.17 -17.50
N PHE A 178 17.85 -17.17 -16.98
CA PHE A 178 18.26 -18.37 -17.71
C PHE A 178 18.07 -19.66 -16.90
N GLY A 179 17.48 -19.55 -15.71
CA GLY A 179 17.30 -20.64 -14.78
C GLY A 179 16.38 -21.74 -15.28
N LYS A 180 16.42 -22.86 -14.56
CA LYS A 180 15.57 -24.03 -14.79
C LYS A 180 14.51 -24.20 -13.70
N MET A 181 14.63 -23.45 -12.60
CA MET A 181 13.67 -23.45 -11.51
C MET A 181 12.40 -22.75 -11.97
N GLU A 182 11.30 -23.48 -11.97
CA GLU A 182 10.03 -22.92 -12.43
C GLU A 182 9.42 -21.98 -11.40
N SER A 183 9.52 -22.36 -10.12
CA SER A 183 8.88 -21.64 -9.03
C SER A 183 9.53 -21.92 -7.68
N VAL A 184 9.28 -21.03 -6.73
CA VAL A 184 9.59 -21.18 -5.30
C VAL A 184 8.33 -21.02 -4.46
N GLU A 185 8.35 -21.52 -3.23
CA GLU A 185 7.28 -21.27 -2.27
C GLU A 185 7.65 -20.13 -1.33
N TYR A 186 6.70 -19.24 -1.03
CA TYR A 186 6.89 -18.12 -0.11
C TYR A 186 5.65 -17.97 0.75
N ALA A 187 5.83 -17.86 2.07
CA ALA A 187 4.72 -17.55 2.96
C ALA A 187 4.81 -16.05 3.33
N CYS A 188 3.95 -15.25 2.73
CA CYS A 188 3.84 -13.81 2.99
C CYS A 188 2.48 -13.47 3.58
N ASP A 189 2.40 -12.32 4.23
CA ASP A 189 1.16 -11.79 4.79
C ASP A 189 0.51 -12.77 5.78
N ILE A 190 1.35 -13.39 6.62
CA ILE A 190 0.92 -14.34 7.64
C ILE A 190 0.61 -13.56 8.92
N ASP A 191 -0.61 -13.69 9.42
CA ASP A 191 -0.98 -13.15 10.72
C ASP A 191 -0.20 -13.84 11.84
N GLY A 192 0.45 -13.04 12.69
CA GLY A 192 1.25 -13.53 13.80
C GLY A 192 2.46 -12.63 14.06
N SER A 193 3.22 -12.94 15.10
CA SER A 193 4.43 -12.19 15.42
C SER A 193 5.50 -13.10 16.02
N ALA A 194 6.74 -12.83 15.65
CA ALA A 194 7.93 -13.51 16.16
C ALA A 194 8.64 -12.71 17.26
N PHE A 195 8.16 -11.51 17.59
CA PHE A 195 8.58 -10.82 18.82
C PHE A 195 8.01 -11.53 20.05
N SER A 196 8.88 -11.86 21.01
CA SER A 196 8.45 -12.53 22.23
C SER A 196 7.61 -11.62 23.13
N SER A 197 6.63 -12.24 23.78
CA SER A 197 5.83 -11.66 24.86
C SER A 197 6.49 -11.81 26.23
N SER A 198 7.63 -12.50 26.32
CA SER A 198 8.36 -12.72 27.56
C SER A 198 8.78 -11.40 28.22
N PRO A 199 8.58 -11.23 29.54
CA PRO A 199 9.03 -10.03 30.25
C PRO A 199 10.55 -9.92 30.34
N ASN A 200 11.31 -10.98 30.01
CA ASN A 200 12.77 -10.96 30.03
C ASN A 200 13.36 -10.65 28.65
N ASP A 201 12.53 -10.58 27.59
CA ASP A 201 12.98 -10.29 26.24
C ASP A 201 13.08 -8.78 26.02
N GLN A 202 14.32 -8.26 25.93
CA GLN A 202 14.57 -6.82 25.79
C GLN A 202 13.97 -6.27 24.49
N LEU A 203 14.18 -6.97 23.37
CA LEU A 203 13.66 -6.57 22.07
C LEU A 203 12.13 -6.62 22.05
N GLY A 204 11.53 -7.71 22.52
CA GLY A 204 10.07 -7.89 22.60
C GLY A 204 9.39 -6.84 23.50
N ARG A 205 10.08 -6.38 24.56
CA ARG A 205 9.58 -5.31 25.43
C ARG A 205 9.76 -3.91 24.86
N SER A 206 10.75 -3.69 24.01
CA SER A 206 11.08 -2.38 23.46
C SER A 206 9.91 -1.75 22.66
N LYS A 207 10.02 -0.44 22.41
CA LYS A 207 9.12 0.27 21.49
C LYS A 207 9.34 -0.10 20.01
N TRP A 208 10.43 -0.80 19.70
CA TRP A 208 10.73 -1.32 18.35
C TRP A 208 10.06 -2.66 18.04
N ASN A 209 9.36 -3.26 19.02
CA ASN A 209 8.47 -4.37 18.74
C ASN A 209 7.34 -3.90 17.80
N LEU A 210 7.29 -4.49 16.61
CA LEU A 210 6.39 -4.05 15.53
C LEU A 210 4.91 -4.17 15.87
N LYS A 211 4.53 -5.01 16.85
CA LYS A 211 3.15 -5.07 17.37
C LYS A 211 2.70 -3.79 18.08
N LYS A 212 3.64 -2.99 18.57
CA LYS A 212 3.37 -1.77 19.36
C LYS A 212 3.54 -0.50 18.53
N LEU A 213 4.39 -0.57 17.51
CA LEU A 213 4.91 0.60 16.79
C LEU A 213 3.80 1.50 16.23
N SER A 214 2.81 0.92 15.54
CA SER A 214 1.71 1.65 14.91
C SER A 214 0.81 2.39 15.91
N ARG A 215 0.85 2.00 17.20
CA ARG A 215 0.04 2.56 18.29
C ARG A 215 0.82 3.50 19.21
N LEU A 216 2.11 3.71 18.97
CA LEU A 216 2.90 4.69 19.72
C LEU A 216 2.40 6.12 19.47
N SER A 217 2.67 7.03 20.40
CA SER A 217 2.09 8.39 20.42
C SER A 217 2.37 9.23 19.17
N LYS A 218 3.55 9.11 18.55
CA LYS A 218 3.89 9.85 17.32
C LYS A 218 3.41 9.16 16.03
N SER A 219 2.82 7.96 16.12
CA SER A 219 2.22 7.29 14.97
C SER A 219 0.86 7.92 14.67
N ILE A 220 0.64 8.36 13.44
CA ILE A 220 -0.68 8.82 12.96
C ILE A 220 -1.69 7.66 12.95
N LEU A 221 -1.20 6.44 12.70
CA LEU A 221 -2.06 5.25 12.63
C LEU A 221 -2.67 4.88 14.00
N ARG A 222 -2.22 5.47 15.11
CA ARG A 222 -2.85 5.32 16.44
C ARG A 222 -4.31 5.78 16.43
N LEU A 223 -4.67 6.70 15.52
CA LEU A 223 -5.99 7.31 15.41
C LEU A 223 -7.01 6.44 14.66
N LEU A 224 -6.55 5.37 14.01
CA LEU A 224 -7.42 4.37 13.39
C LEU A 224 -8.14 3.57 14.49
N ARG A 225 -9.46 3.43 14.35
CA ARG A 225 -10.27 2.69 15.33
C ARG A 225 -10.09 1.18 15.21
N THR A 226 -9.88 0.71 13.99
CA THR A 226 -9.80 -0.71 13.66
C THR A 226 -8.40 -1.09 13.21
N ALA A 227 -8.01 -2.31 13.57
CA ALA A 227 -6.76 -2.89 13.13
C ALA A 227 -6.85 -3.26 11.64
N ILE A 228 -5.80 -2.93 10.88
CA ILE A 228 -5.67 -3.26 9.48
C ILE A 228 -4.45 -4.19 9.36
N PRO A 229 -4.64 -5.47 9.01
CA PRO A 229 -3.53 -6.42 8.83
C PRO A 229 -2.49 -5.89 7.84
N GLY A 230 -1.22 -5.98 8.21
CA GLY A 230 -0.08 -5.44 7.45
C GLY A 230 0.20 -3.96 7.65
N VAL A 231 -0.82 -3.19 8.07
CA VAL A 231 -0.70 -1.73 8.24
C VAL A 231 -0.53 -1.35 9.70
N THR A 232 -1.49 -1.71 10.56
CA THR A 232 -1.37 -1.46 12.01
C THR A 232 -0.85 -2.68 12.75
N ASP A 233 -1.11 -3.86 12.20
CA ASP A 233 -0.76 -5.14 12.82
C ASP A 233 0.30 -5.80 11.93
N PRO A 234 1.44 -6.21 12.48
CA PRO A 234 2.53 -6.74 11.67
C PRO A 234 2.16 -8.08 11.03
N MET A 235 2.78 -8.36 9.89
CA MET A 235 2.69 -9.65 9.22
C MET A 235 4.06 -10.32 9.11
N LEU A 236 4.06 -11.64 9.20
CA LEU A 236 5.25 -12.47 9.05
C LEU A 236 5.48 -12.84 7.59
N TYR A 237 6.77 -12.91 7.25
CA TYR A 237 7.30 -13.25 5.94
C TYR A 237 8.34 -14.35 6.10
N ILE A 238 8.00 -15.57 5.67
CA ILE A 238 8.87 -16.74 5.79
C ILE A 238 9.33 -17.15 4.40
N GLY A 239 10.60 -16.87 4.13
CA GLY A 239 11.24 -17.06 2.83
C GLY A 239 12.00 -18.37 2.71
N MET A 240 12.28 -18.73 1.47
CA MET A 240 13.28 -19.73 1.10
C MET A 240 14.23 -19.14 0.07
N LEU A 241 15.19 -19.93 -0.41
CA LEU A 241 16.08 -19.50 -1.49
C LEU A 241 15.28 -18.93 -2.66
N PHE A 242 15.61 -17.70 -3.07
CA PHE A 242 15.01 -16.94 -4.18
C PHE A 242 13.54 -16.55 -4.03
N SER A 243 12.88 -16.81 -2.90
CA SER A 243 11.58 -16.19 -2.63
C SER A 243 11.72 -14.66 -2.67
N MET A 244 10.84 -13.98 -3.39
CA MET A 244 11.01 -12.57 -3.73
C MET A 244 9.77 -11.73 -3.47
N PHE A 245 9.98 -10.42 -3.34
CA PHE A 245 8.96 -9.39 -3.34
C PHE A 245 9.26 -8.44 -4.50
N ALA A 246 8.30 -8.31 -5.40
CA ALA A 246 8.44 -7.55 -6.62
C ALA A 246 8.50 -6.04 -6.35
N TRP A 247 8.78 -5.24 -7.39
CA TRP A 247 8.80 -3.78 -7.27
C TRP A 247 7.45 -3.23 -6.85
N HIS A 248 7.41 -2.52 -5.73
CA HIS A 248 6.22 -1.86 -5.24
C HIS A 248 6.55 -0.68 -4.32
N VAL A 249 5.51 0.10 -4.01
CA VAL A 249 5.49 1.08 -2.93
C VAL A 249 4.42 0.65 -1.92
N GLU A 250 4.54 1.13 -0.69
CA GLU A 250 3.51 0.91 0.33
C GLU A 250 2.19 1.60 -0.04
N ASP A 251 1.08 0.99 0.37
CA ASP A 251 -0.25 1.59 0.25
C ASP A 251 -0.28 2.95 0.95
N HIS A 252 -1.00 3.92 0.37
CA HIS A 252 -1.00 5.30 0.83
C HIS A 252 0.38 5.97 0.98
N TYR A 253 1.42 5.43 0.36
CA TYR A 253 2.80 5.89 0.51
C TYR A 253 3.24 5.96 1.98
N LEU A 254 2.78 5.02 2.79
CA LEU A 254 3.24 4.87 4.17
C LEU A 254 4.74 4.58 4.24
N TYR A 255 5.31 4.74 5.42
CA TYR A 255 6.58 4.10 5.73
C TYR A 255 6.34 2.59 5.91
N SER A 256 7.37 1.79 5.67
CA SER A 256 7.45 0.41 6.16
C SER A 256 8.68 0.22 7.03
N ILE A 257 8.56 -0.67 8.00
CA ILE A 257 9.68 -1.18 8.77
C ILE A 257 9.63 -2.70 8.75
N ASN A 258 10.73 -3.32 8.38
CA ASN A 258 10.90 -4.76 8.36
C ASN A 258 12.01 -5.15 9.34
N TYR A 259 11.72 -6.04 10.28
CA TYR A 259 12.74 -6.65 11.15
C TYR A 259 13.04 -8.08 10.70
N HIS A 260 14.32 -8.40 10.54
CA HIS A 260 14.75 -9.75 10.16
C HIS A 260 15.05 -10.57 11.41
N HIS A 261 14.16 -11.50 11.72
CA HIS A 261 14.22 -12.27 12.95
C HIS A 261 15.29 -13.37 12.92
N CYS A 262 15.37 -14.14 11.84
CA CYS A 262 16.36 -15.24 11.72
C CYS A 262 16.58 -15.72 10.28
N GLY A 263 17.58 -16.59 10.11
CA GLY A 263 17.88 -17.29 8.87
C GLY A 263 18.85 -16.54 7.94
N ALA A 264 18.84 -16.90 6.67
CA ALA A 264 19.69 -16.32 5.64
C ALA A 264 19.35 -14.86 5.35
N SER A 265 20.31 -14.13 4.76
CA SER A 265 20.15 -12.72 4.39
C SER A 265 19.03 -12.48 3.38
N LYS A 266 18.62 -11.22 3.28
CA LYS A 266 17.66 -10.71 2.29
C LYS A 266 18.28 -9.52 1.56
N THR A 267 18.33 -9.56 0.24
CA THR A 267 18.72 -8.40 -0.58
C THR A 267 17.51 -7.53 -0.81
N TRP A 268 17.70 -6.21 -0.68
CA TRP A 268 16.74 -5.17 -1.02
C TRP A 268 17.34 -4.23 -2.05
N TYR A 269 16.50 -3.77 -2.97
CA TYR A 269 16.74 -2.64 -3.85
C TYR A 269 15.74 -1.54 -3.51
N GLY A 270 16.20 -0.30 -3.40
CA GLY A 270 15.38 0.85 -3.06
C GLY A 270 15.59 2.02 -4.01
N ILE A 271 14.49 2.68 -4.35
CA ILE A 271 14.44 3.90 -5.15
C ILE A 271 13.95 5.04 -4.24
N PRO A 272 14.63 6.20 -4.22
CA PRO A 272 14.16 7.36 -3.48
C PRO A 272 12.76 7.79 -3.92
N GLY A 273 11.89 8.17 -2.97
CA GLY A 273 10.52 8.59 -3.29
C GLY A 273 10.43 9.77 -4.27
N LYS A 274 11.48 10.60 -4.37
CA LYS A 274 11.58 11.68 -5.37
C LYS A 274 11.76 11.17 -6.80
N ALA A 275 12.37 10.01 -6.99
CA ALA A 275 12.60 9.37 -8.28
C ALA A 275 11.48 8.39 -8.67
N ALA A 276 10.41 8.27 -7.87
CA ALA A 276 9.27 7.41 -8.18
C ALA A 276 8.61 7.74 -9.55
N PRO A 277 8.40 9.01 -9.95
CA PRO A 277 7.90 9.32 -11.29
C PRO A 277 8.82 8.81 -12.42
N ASP A 278 10.14 8.94 -12.25
CA ASP A 278 11.11 8.47 -13.24
C ASP A 278 11.13 6.94 -13.32
N PHE A 279 11.04 6.26 -12.17
CA PHE A 279 10.86 4.81 -12.11
C PHE A 279 9.60 4.37 -12.88
N GLU A 280 8.45 4.97 -12.58
CA GLU A 280 7.17 4.63 -13.23
C GLU A 280 7.21 4.90 -14.75
N LYS A 281 7.90 5.97 -15.16
CA LYS A 281 8.15 6.29 -16.57
C LYS A 281 8.99 5.20 -17.25
N VAL A 282 10.10 4.78 -16.64
CA VAL A 282 10.94 3.70 -17.19
C VAL A 282 10.16 2.39 -17.26
N VAL A 283 9.36 2.07 -16.25
CA VAL A 283 8.50 0.87 -16.27
C VAL A 283 7.50 0.93 -17.43
N ARG A 284 6.83 2.07 -17.62
CA ARG A 284 5.86 2.26 -18.70
C ARG A 284 6.50 2.13 -20.08
N GLU A 285 7.67 2.73 -20.28
CA GLU A 285 8.31 2.86 -21.60
C GLU A 285 9.18 1.64 -21.94
N HIS A 286 9.75 0.96 -20.94
CA HIS A 286 10.79 -0.04 -21.13
C HIS A 286 10.59 -1.33 -20.32
N VAL A 287 9.50 -1.51 -19.56
CA VAL A 287 9.21 -2.80 -18.89
C VAL A 287 7.92 -3.40 -19.43
N TYR A 288 6.80 -2.69 -19.33
CA TYR A 288 5.52 -3.18 -19.82
C TYR A 288 5.41 -3.13 -21.35
N ASP A 289 4.63 -4.06 -21.91
CA ASP A 289 4.12 -3.93 -23.27
C ASP A 289 3.00 -2.87 -23.31
N HIS A 290 2.88 -2.15 -24.41
CA HIS A 290 1.82 -1.16 -24.59
C HIS A 290 0.42 -1.80 -24.53
N GLU A 291 0.28 -3.07 -24.90
CA GLU A 291 -1.01 -3.77 -24.90
C GLU A 291 -1.60 -4.03 -23.50
N ILE A 292 -0.77 -4.13 -22.46
CA ILE A 292 -1.25 -4.38 -21.08
C ILE A 292 -1.59 -3.09 -20.33
N LEU A 293 -1.14 -1.94 -20.84
CA LEU A 293 -1.42 -0.64 -20.24
C LEU A 293 -2.86 -0.24 -20.57
N SER A 294 -3.78 -0.52 -19.66
CA SER A 294 -5.22 -0.26 -19.80
C SER A 294 -5.62 1.22 -19.74
N GLY A 295 -4.67 2.16 -19.71
CA GLY A 295 -4.92 3.60 -19.63
C GLY A 295 -3.83 4.46 -20.25
N GLU A 296 -4.19 5.69 -20.62
CA GLU A 296 -3.25 6.70 -21.12
C GLU A 296 -2.62 7.49 -19.95
N GLY A 297 -1.35 7.88 -20.08
CA GLY A 297 -0.70 8.82 -19.16
C GLY A 297 0.18 8.21 -18.06
N GLU A 298 0.45 9.00 -17.01
CA GLU A 298 1.42 8.68 -15.94
C GLU A 298 0.92 7.63 -14.93
N THR A 299 -0.38 7.33 -14.91
CA THR A 299 -0.97 6.40 -13.94
C THR A 299 -1.03 4.95 -14.42
N ALA A 300 -0.84 4.70 -15.72
CA ALA A 300 -1.03 3.38 -16.33
C ALA A 300 -0.09 2.31 -15.74
N ALA A 301 1.22 2.60 -15.68
CA ALA A 301 2.18 1.66 -15.10
C ALA A 301 1.92 1.41 -13.61
N PHE A 302 1.51 2.45 -12.88
CA PHE A 302 1.22 2.32 -11.45
C PHE A 302 0.02 1.42 -11.16
N ASP A 303 -1.03 1.49 -11.97
CA ASP A 303 -2.22 0.65 -11.78
C ASP A 303 -1.88 -0.85 -11.80
N ILE A 304 -0.91 -1.23 -12.65
CA ILE A 304 -0.37 -2.60 -12.72
C ILE A 304 0.61 -2.88 -11.58
N LEU A 305 1.51 -1.93 -11.26
CA LEU A 305 2.48 -2.07 -10.16
C LEU A 305 1.80 -2.28 -8.79
N LEU A 306 0.57 -1.78 -8.60
CA LEU A 306 -0.25 -2.07 -7.41
C LEU A 306 -0.50 -3.57 -7.20
N GLY A 307 -0.40 -4.39 -8.25
CA GLY A 307 -0.50 -5.84 -8.15
C GLY A 307 0.68 -6.52 -7.46
N LYS A 308 1.80 -5.81 -7.22
CA LYS A 308 3.02 -6.33 -6.55
C LYS A 308 3.57 -7.63 -7.16
N THR A 309 3.45 -7.79 -8.49
CA THR A 309 3.95 -8.95 -9.23
C THR A 309 5.17 -8.63 -10.11
N THR A 310 5.36 -7.36 -10.45
CA THR A 310 6.32 -6.92 -11.47
C THR A 310 7.78 -6.94 -11.01
N MET A 311 8.50 -8.00 -11.38
CA MET A 311 9.93 -8.15 -11.11
C MET A 311 10.76 -7.99 -12.38
N PHE A 312 11.79 -7.14 -12.31
CA PHE A 312 12.78 -6.92 -13.37
C PHE A 312 14.11 -6.44 -12.75
N PRO A 313 15.25 -6.68 -13.43
CA PRO A 313 16.57 -6.32 -12.92
C PRO A 313 16.79 -4.82 -12.79
N PRO A 314 17.49 -4.34 -11.74
CA PRO A 314 17.85 -2.93 -11.58
C PRO A 314 18.65 -2.30 -12.74
N ASN A 315 19.35 -3.08 -13.57
CA ASN A 315 20.19 -2.53 -14.64
C ASN A 315 19.43 -1.63 -15.62
N ILE A 316 18.16 -1.94 -15.92
CA ILE A 316 17.33 -1.08 -16.76
C ILE A 316 17.10 0.30 -16.13
N LEU A 317 16.97 0.36 -14.81
CA LEU A 317 16.82 1.63 -14.08
C LEU A 317 18.12 2.44 -14.14
N LEU A 318 19.27 1.78 -13.97
CA LEU A 318 20.58 2.41 -14.06
C LEU A 318 20.85 2.99 -15.47
N HIS A 319 20.51 2.24 -16.53
CA HIS A 319 20.63 2.70 -17.92
C HIS A 319 19.81 3.95 -18.21
N HIS A 320 18.67 4.11 -17.54
CA HIS A 320 17.79 5.28 -17.66
C HIS A 320 17.99 6.31 -16.54
N HIS A 321 19.13 6.26 -15.83
CA HIS A 321 19.51 7.22 -14.79
C HIS A 321 18.55 7.33 -13.60
N VAL A 322 17.78 6.28 -13.31
CA VAL A 322 16.98 6.18 -12.09
C VAL A 322 17.89 5.66 -10.96
N PRO A 323 18.05 6.39 -9.85
CA PRO A 323 18.93 5.97 -8.77
C PRO A 323 18.39 4.73 -8.05
N VAL A 324 19.24 3.71 -7.90
CA VAL A 324 18.96 2.48 -7.17
C VAL A 324 19.99 2.31 -6.05
N TYR A 325 19.54 1.88 -4.87
CA TYR A 325 20.40 1.57 -3.74
C TYR A 325 20.15 0.15 -3.22
N ARG A 326 21.21 -0.52 -2.77
CA ARG A 326 21.15 -1.89 -2.25
C ARG A 326 21.17 -1.92 -0.72
N ALA A 327 20.50 -2.90 -0.12
CA ALA A 327 20.72 -3.28 1.26
C ALA A 327 20.80 -4.81 1.38
N ILE A 328 21.81 -5.31 2.09
CA ILE A 328 21.85 -6.72 2.52
C ILE A 328 21.44 -6.78 4.00
N GLN A 329 20.22 -7.22 4.25
CA GLN A 329 19.65 -7.37 5.59
C GLN A 329 19.99 -8.74 6.18
N LYS A 330 20.47 -8.75 7.42
CA LYS A 330 20.84 -9.93 8.22
C LYS A 330 19.95 -10.02 9.47
N PRO A 331 19.90 -11.17 10.15
CA PRO A 331 19.20 -11.29 11.42
C PRO A 331 19.61 -10.22 12.43
N GLY A 332 18.65 -9.63 13.13
CA GLY A 332 18.88 -8.54 14.08
C GLY A 332 18.83 -7.14 13.48
N GLU A 333 18.63 -7.01 12.17
CA GLU A 333 18.61 -5.73 11.46
C GLU A 333 17.20 -5.34 11.01
N PHE A 334 16.90 -4.04 11.12
CA PHE A 334 15.72 -3.43 10.52
C PHE A 334 16.06 -2.85 9.14
N VAL A 335 15.10 -2.91 8.22
CA VAL A 335 15.09 -2.10 6.99
C VAL A 335 13.89 -1.16 7.05
N ILE A 336 14.13 0.12 6.79
CA ILE A 336 13.08 1.15 6.69
C ILE A 336 12.88 1.48 5.23
N THR A 337 11.63 1.51 4.77
CA THR A 337 11.26 2.07 3.47
C THR A 337 10.54 3.40 3.70
N PHE A 338 10.97 4.43 2.97
CA PHE A 338 10.44 5.78 3.08
C PHE A 338 9.19 5.94 2.21
N PRO A 339 8.31 6.92 2.51
CA PRO A 339 7.14 7.22 1.71
C PRO A 339 7.43 7.33 0.22
N ARG A 340 6.61 6.63 -0.57
CA ARG A 340 6.70 6.58 -2.05
C ARG A 340 8.00 5.96 -2.57
N ALA A 341 8.83 5.34 -1.73
CA ALA A 341 10.05 4.67 -2.17
C ALA A 341 9.74 3.30 -2.78
N TYR A 342 9.98 3.16 -4.09
CA TYR A 342 9.87 1.84 -4.73
C TYR A 342 10.94 0.91 -4.19
N HIS A 343 10.56 -0.33 -3.91
CA HIS A 343 11.49 -1.33 -3.44
C HIS A 343 11.12 -2.74 -3.92
N SER A 344 12.15 -3.59 -4.03
CA SER A 344 12.04 -4.99 -4.40
C SER A 344 13.18 -5.79 -3.75
N GLY A 345 13.15 -7.11 -3.84
CA GLY A 345 14.23 -7.92 -3.29
C GLY A 345 13.92 -9.41 -3.21
N PHE A 346 14.88 -10.16 -2.68
CA PHE A 346 14.83 -11.62 -2.61
C PHE A 346 15.59 -12.18 -1.41
N SER A 347 15.21 -13.39 -1.00
CA SER A 347 15.82 -14.13 0.10
C SER A 347 16.97 -15.03 -0.37
N HIS A 348 18.06 -15.08 0.40
CA HIS A 348 19.23 -15.91 0.09
C HIS A 348 19.06 -17.36 0.54
N GLY A 349 17.98 -17.69 1.25
CA GLY A 349 17.74 -19.00 1.85
C GLY A 349 16.54 -18.94 2.77
N PHE A 350 16.39 -19.96 3.63
CA PHE A 350 15.36 -19.94 4.67
C PHE A 350 15.53 -18.72 5.58
N ASN A 351 14.47 -17.94 5.75
CA ASN A 351 14.47 -16.81 6.68
C ASN A 351 13.08 -16.47 7.19
N CYS A 352 13.05 -15.64 8.24
CA CYS A 352 11.81 -15.10 8.82
C CYS A 352 12.01 -13.61 9.08
N GLY A 353 11.20 -12.79 8.42
CA GLY A 353 11.07 -11.36 8.71
C GLY A 353 9.65 -11.03 9.17
N GLU A 354 9.49 -9.87 9.76
CA GLU A 354 8.21 -9.31 10.18
C GLU A 354 8.17 -7.85 9.75
N ALA A 355 7.06 -7.39 9.20
CA ALA A 355 6.92 -5.99 8.77
C ALA A 355 5.58 -5.39 9.16
N VAL A 356 5.57 -4.06 9.33
CA VAL A 356 4.38 -3.26 9.58
C VAL A 356 4.57 -1.87 8.96
N ASN A 357 3.48 -1.24 8.54
CA ASN A 357 3.53 0.15 8.13
C ASN A 357 3.44 1.12 9.32
N PHE A 358 3.86 2.37 9.08
CA PHE A 358 3.59 3.47 9.99
C PHE A 358 3.51 4.80 9.25
N ALA A 359 2.97 5.81 9.93
CA ALA A 359 2.95 7.19 9.48
C ALA A 359 3.30 8.11 10.65
N VAL A 360 4.05 9.17 10.34
CA VAL A 360 4.37 10.28 11.25
C VAL A 360 3.88 11.60 10.62
N GLY A 361 3.91 12.72 11.34
CA GLY A 361 3.39 14.00 10.82
C GLY A 361 3.94 14.43 9.45
N GLU A 362 5.18 14.07 9.12
CA GLU A 362 5.81 14.36 7.83
C GLU A 362 5.20 13.57 6.64
N TRP A 363 4.39 12.54 6.90
CA TRP A 363 3.78 11.73 5.85
C TRP A 363 2.60 12.43 5.15
N PHE A 364 1.86 13.32 5.83
CA PHE A 364 0.63 13.91 5.30
C PHE A 364 0.73 14.49 3.89
N PRO A 365 1.80 15.21 3.48
CA PRO A 365 1.92 15.72 2.12
C PRO A 365 1.94 14.60 1.06
N LEU A 366 2.60 13.47 1.36
CA LEU A 366 2.64 12.32 0.46
C LEU A 366 1.37 11.46 0.55
N GLY A 367 0.74 11.39 1.74
CA GLY A 367 -0.60 10.83 1.91
C GLY A 367 -1.64 11.54 1.03
N ALA A 368 -1.59 12.88 0.95
CA ALA A 368 -2.47 13.66 0.07
C ALA A 368 -2.29 13.31 -1.42
N ILE A 369 -1.04 13.16 -1.85
CA ILE A 369 -0.70 12.75 -3.23
C ILE A 369 -1.21 11.32 -3.50
N ALA A 370 -1.03 10.41 -2.54
CA ALA A 370 -1.56 9.06 -2.66
C ALA A 370 -3.09 9.06 -2.78
N SER A 371 -3.81 9.79 -1.92
CA SER A 371 -5.28 9.91 -1.97
C SER A 371 -5.77 10.51 -3.29
N GLN A 372 -5.05 11.49 -3.86
CA GLN A 372 -5.35 12.01 -5.19
C GLN A 372 -5.19 10.93 -6.27
N ARG A 373 -4.16 10.10 -6.16
CA ARG A 373 -3.92 9.00 -7.10
C ARG A 373 -4.98 7.91 -7.01
N TYR A 374 -5.39 7.50 -5.80
CA TYR A 374 -6.53 6.60 -5.60
C TYR A 374 -7.80 7.14 -6.26
N ALA A 375 -8.07 8.45 -6.09
CA ALA A 375 -9.24 9.09 -6.70
C ALA A 375 -9.19 9.08 -8.24
N LEU A 376 -8.03 9.35 -8.84
CA LEU A 376 -7.84 9.30 -10.30
C LEU A 376 -8.06 7.88 -10.85
N LEU A 377 -7.62 6.87 -10.11
CA LEU A 377 -7.79 5.45 -10.46
C LEU A 377 -9.16 4.89 -10.06
N LYS A 378 -10.02 5.70 -9.43
CA LYS A 378 -11.32 5.27 -8.88
C LYS A 378 -11.20 4.06 -7.94
N ARG A 379 -10.10 3.97 -7.20
CA ARG A 379 -9.82 2.90 -6.24
C ARG A 379 -10.17 3.34 -4.83
N ILE A 380 -10.73 2.41 -4.04
CA ILE A 380 -11.01 2.66 -2.62
C ILE A 380 -9.69 2.88 -1.89
N PRO A 381 -9.52 4.00 -1.16
CA PRO A 381 -8.32 4.24 -0.35
C PRO A 381 -8.27 3.27 0.83
N LEU A 382 -7.07 2.82 1.19
CA LEU A 382 -6.87 1.95 2.36
C LEU A 382 -7.07 2.71 3.68
N LEU A 383 -6.71 4.00 3.70
CA LEU A 383 -6.78 4.84 4.90
C LEU A 383 -7.79 5.97 4.75
N PRO A 384 -8.56 6.30 5.80
CA PRO A 384 -9.40 7.49 5.83
C PRO A 384 -8.53 8.74 6.04
N TYR A 385 -7.91 9.23 4.96
CA TYR A 385 -6.93 10.33 5.00
C TYR A 385 -7.51 11.62 5.59
N GLU A 386 -8.71 12.05 5.17
CA GLU A 386 -9.34 13.27 5.69
C GLU A 386 -9.63 13.16 7.20
N GLU A 387 -10.04 11.98 7.65
CA GLU A 387 -10.29 11.69 9.08
C GLU A 387 -9.01 11.79 9.90
N LEU A 388 -7.94 11.13 9.45
CA LEU A 388 -6.64 11.15 10.14
C LEU A 388 -6.08 12.58 10.21
N LEU A 389 -6.22 13.35 9.13
CA LEU A 389 -5.76 14.73 9.05
C LEU A 389 -6.51 15.64 10.02
N CYS A 390 -7.84 15.55 10.04
CA CYS A 390 -8.66 16.38 10.94
C CYS A 390 -8.45 16.02 12.42
N LYS A 391 -8.34 14.72 12.74
CA LYS A 391 -8.10 14.27 14.12
C LYS A 391 -6.73 14.72 14.63
N GLU A 392 -5.67 14.55 13.85
CA GLU A 392 -4.33 14.98 14.26
C GLU A 392 -4.27 16.52 14.40
N ALA A 393 -4.92 17.27 13.50
CA ALA A 393 -5.04 18.72 13.60
C ALA A 393 -5.71 19.18 14.91
N ALA A 394 -6.85 18.57 15.26
CA ALA A 394 -7.58 18.90 16.47
C ALA A 394 -6.79 18.54 17.75
N LEU A 395 -6.11 17.38 17.76
CA LEU A 395 -5.28 16.97 18.91
C LEU A 395 -4.14 17.94 19.18
N LEU A 396 -3.45 18.40 18.13
CA LEU A 396 -2.38 19.38 18.28
C LEU A 396 -2.89 20.68 18.93
N ASP A 397 -4.08 21.16 18.59
CA ASP A 397 -4.66 22.36 19.21
C ASP A 397 -4.93 22.20 20.72
N HIS A 398 -5.41 21.02 21.11
CA HIS A 398 -5.66 20.68 22.51
C HIS A 398 -4.38 20.59 23.34
N GLU A 399 -3.31 20.00 22.80
CA GLU A 399 -2.01 19.90 23.48
C GLU A 399 -1.42 21.29 23.81
N PHE A 400 -1.56 22.27 22.90
CA PHE A 400 -1.12 23.66 23.15
C PHE A 400 -1.99 24.43 24.16
N SER A 401 -3.23 23.99 24.36
CA SER A 401 -4.15 24.59 25.33
C SER A 401 -3.91 24.10 26.76
N THR A 402 -3.13 23.01 26.94
CA THR A 402 -2.71 22.51 28.26
C THR A 402 -1.41 23.17 28.76
N PRO A 403 -1.37 23.79 29.95
CA PRO A 403 -0.21 24.55 30.45
C PRO A 403 1.07 23.72 30.70
N SER A 404 0.96 22.39 30.79
CA SER A 404 2.00 21.47 31.27
C SER A 404 3.11 21.16 30.25
N TYR A 405 2.99 21.60 28.99
CA TYR A 405 3.88 21.18 27.89
C TYR A 405 4.65 22.33 27.22
N LYS A 406 4.57 23.55 27.77
CA LYS A 406 5.25 24.73 27.20
C LYS A 406 6.79 24.65 27.24
N ASP A 407 7.37 23.73 28.02
CA ASP A 407 8.82 23.68 28.25
C ASP A 407 9.60 22.65 27.42
N LEU A 408 8.97 21.88 26.51
CA LEU A 408 9.67 20.80 25.78
C LEU A 408 9.70 20.91 24.24
N THR A 409 8.99 21.86 23.62
CA THR A 409 8.78 21.90 22.15
C THR A 409 9.43 23.09 21.41
N THR A 410 10.37 23.80 22.03
CA THR A 410 11.12 24.90 21.39
C THR A 410 12.32 24.39 20.55
N SER A 411 12.12 23.33 19.76
CA SER A 411 13.05 22.92 18.72
C SER A 411 12.50 23.31 17.35
N THR A 412 13.33 23.93 16.51
CA THR A 412 13.00 24.32 15.12
C THR A 412 12.56 23.14 14.25
N GLY A 413 12.85 21.90 14.66
CA GLY A 413 12.41 20.67 13.99
C GLY A 413 10.91 20.39 14.15
N ASP A 414 10.30 20.72 15.29
CA ASP A 414 8.87 20.45 15.54
C ASP A 414 7.98 21.35 14.69
N THR A 415 8.40 22.59 14.41
CA THR A 415 7.67 23.52 13.54
C THR A 415 7.54 22.98 12.11
N HIS A 416 8.61 22.39 11.55
CA HIS A 416 8.57 21.83 10.19
C HIS A 416 7.63 20.62 10.10
N ILE A 417 7.71 19.71 11.08
CA ILE A 417 6.85 18.52 11.13
C ILE A 417 5.38 18.92 11.25
N GLN A 418 5.08 19.95 12.05
CA GLN A 418 3.72 20.49 12.15
C GLN A 418 3.25 21.11 10.83
N HIS A 419 4.11 21.82 10.10
CA HIS A 419 3.75 22.38 8.79
C HIS A 419 3.35 21.29 7.79
N CYS A 420 3.96 20.10 7.84
CA CYS A 420 3.61 18.98 6.98
C CYS A 420 2.15 18.52 7.16
N MET A 421 1.57 18.70 8.35
CA MET A 421 0.15 18.44 8.62
C MET A 421 -0.71 19.70 8.38
N LYS A 422 -0.32 20.85 8.94
CA LYS A 422 -1.10 22.09 8.91
C LYS A 422 -1.38 22.57 7.50
N VAL A 423 -0.41 22.48 6.58
CA VAL A 423 -0.58 22.93 5.19
C VAL A 423 -1.67 22.12 4.46
N PRO A 424 -1.61 20.77 4.41
CA PRO A 424 -2.71 19.97 3.86
C PRO A 424 -4.06 20.20 4.55
N PHE A 425 -4.08 20.39 5.88
CA PHE A 425 -5.32 20.66 6.62
C PHE A 425 -5.95 21.99 6.19
N VAL A 426 -5.18 23.08 6.18
CA VAL A 426 -5.66 24.39 5.71
C VAL A 426 -6.11 24.32 4.25
N GLN A 427 -5.37 23.61 3.39
CA GLN A 427 -5.77 23.41 2.00
C GLN A 427 -7.13 22.68 1.89
N LEU A 428 -7.33 21.61 2.66
CA LEU A 428 -8.59 20.87 2.73
C LEU A 428 -9.72 21.80 3.17
N MET A 429 -9.53 22.55 4.27
CA MET A 429 -10.57 23.42 4.83
C MET A 429 -10.92 24.58 3.91
N ARG A 430 -9.93 25.20 3.24
CA ARG A 430 -10.19 26.22 2.22
C ARG A 430 -10.98 25.68 1.04
N LEU A 431 -10.59 24.51 0.52
CA LEU A 431 -11.30 23.86 -0.58
C LEU A 431 -12.75 23.55 -0.19
N GLN A 432 -12.94 22.89 0.96
CA GLN A 432 -14.24 22.51 1.49
C GLN A 432 -15.13 23.75 1.67
N HIS A 433 -14.63 24.80 2.32
CA HIS A 433 -15.38 26.04 2.51
C HIS A 433 -15.76 26.71 1.18
N CYS A 434 -14.81 26.82 0.25
CA CYS A 434 -15.02 27.41 -1.07
C CYS A 434 -16.13 26.71 -1.86
N VAL A 435 -16.07 25.38 -1.94
CA VAL A 435 -17.05 24.59 -2.69
C VAL A 435 -18.41 24.62 -2.00
N ARG A 436 -18.46 24.52 -0.66
CA ARG A 436 -19.71 24.65 0.12
C ARG A 436 -20.40 25.99 -0.10
N TRP A 437 -19.64 27.09 -0.08
CA TRP A 437 -20.18 28.42 -0.35
C TRP A 437 -20.76 28.52 -1.77
N SER A 438 -20.03 28.00 -2.77
CA SER A 438 -20.51 27.98 -4.15
C SER A 438 -21.78 27.14 -4.29
N LEU A 439 -21.89 26.01 -3.58
CA LEU A 439 -23.08 25.17 -3.58
C LEU A 439 -24.28 25.86 -2.94
N MET A 440 -24.08 26.55 -1.81
CA MET A 440 -25.11 27.37 -1.17
C MET A 440 -25.62 28.46 -2.11
N LYS A 441 -24.73 29.14 -2.86
CA LYS A 441 -25.11 30.16 -3.85
C LYS A 441 -25.89 29.57 -5.05
N MET A 442 -25.74 28.28 -5.32
CA MET A 442 -26.55 27.54 -6.28
C MET A 442 -27.85 26.98 -5.69
N GLY A 443 -28.20 27.35 -4.45
CA GLY A 443 -29.44 26.92 -3.78
C GLY A 443 -29.37 25.58 -3.06
N ALA A 444 -28.18 24.98 -2.89
CA ALA A 444 -28.04 23.76 -2.10
C ALA A 444 -28.28 24.02 -0.61
N ARG A 445 -29.01 23.12 0.05
CA ARG A 445 -29.21 23.14 1.51
C ARG A 445 -28.04 22.48 2.20
N THR A 446 -27.66 22.98 3.37
CA THR A 446 -26.56 22.40 4.16
C THR A 446 -27.10 21.84 5.46
N HIS A 447 -26.81 20.57 5.74
CA HIS A 447 -27.26 19.85 6.93
C HIS A 447 -26.08 19.27 7.70
N TYR A 448 -26.27 19.06 8.99
CA TYR A 448 -25.33 18.28 9.78
C TYR A 448 -25.49 16.78 9.51
N LYS A 449 -24.36 16.08 9.41
CA LYS A 449 -24.30 14.62 9.39
C LYS A 449 -24.89 14.05 10.68
N ALA A 450 -25.63 12.94 10.57
CA ALA A 450 -26.18 12.25 11.75
C ALA A 450 -25.06 11.70 12.64
N ASP A 451 -24.13 10.95 12.04
CA ASP A 451 -22.88 10.48 12.65
C ASP A 451 -21.74 11.41 12.25
N ILE A 452 -21.17 12.07 13.25
CA ILE A 452 -20.06 12.99 13.02
C ILE A 452 -18.85 12.22 12.48
N ASP A 453 -18.57 11.02 13.00
CA ASP A 453 -17.34 10.28 12.76
C ASP A 453 -17.38 9.32 11.57
N ALA A 454 -18.53 9.16 10.93
CA ALA A 454 -18.64 8.31 9.76
C ALA A 454 -17.86 8.92 8.58
N THR A 455 -16.88 8.19 8.05
CA THR A 455 -16.25 8.51 6.76
C THR A 455 -17.09 7.90 5.62
N VAL A 456 -17.44 8.70 4.63
CA VAL A 456 -18.27 8.26 3.48
C VAL A 456 -17.41 8.20 2.22
N LEU A 457 -17.59 7.18 1.38
CA LEU A 457 -16.86 7.08 0.11
C LEU A 457 -17.63 7.75 -1.02
N CYS A 458 -16.94 8.52 -1.85
CA CYS A 458 -17.52 9.07 -3.06
C CYS A 458 -17.87 7.96 -4.06
N SER A 459 -19.08 7.95 -4.60
CA SER A 459 -19.51 6.96 -5.59
C SER A 459 -18.72 7.00 -6.90
N ILE A 460 -18.23 8.18 -7.30
CA ILE A 460 -17.53 8.42 -8.57
C ILE A 460 -16.05 8.07 -8.47
N CYS A 461 -15.31 8.69 -7.55
CA CYS A 461 -13.86 8.53 -7.43
C CYS A 461 -13.40 7.69 -6.24
N LYS A 462 -14.31 7.22 -5.38
CA LYS A 462 -14.02 6.44 -4.16
C LYS A 462 -13.24 7.17 -3.07
N ARG A 463 -12.94 8.47 -3.23
CA ARG A 463 -12.33 9.32 -2.20
C ARG A 463 -13.13 9.28 -0.89
N ASP A 464 -12.42 9.24 0.23
CA ASP A 464 -12.96 9.38 1.58
C ASP A 464 -13.44 10.81 1.84
N CYS A 465 -14.66 10.93 2.36
CA CYS A 465 -15.35 12.20 2.65
C CYS A 465 -15.65 12.24 4.14
N TYR A 466 -14.71 12.80 4.91
CA TYR A 466 -14.87 12.95 6.35
C TYR A 466 -15.55 14.27 6.68
N VAL A 467 -15.08 15.36 6.08
CA VAL A 467 -15.50 16.74 6.38
C VAL A 467 -16.90 17.03 5.86
N ALA A 468 -17.14 16.76 4.57
CA ALA A 468 -18.43 16.96 3.94
C ALA A 468 -18.62 16.08 2.70
N HIS A 469 -19.88 15.84 2.34
CA HIS A 469 -20.26 15.19 1.09
C HIS A 469 -21.57 15.79 0.54
N VAL A 470 -21.84 15.54 -0.73
CA VAL A 470 -23.06 16.00 -1.42
C VAL A 470 -23.96 14.82 -1.73
N MET A 471 -25.26 15.00 -1.53
CA MET A 471 -26.32 14.12 -2.03
C MET A 471 -27.31 14.96 -2.89
N CYS A 472 -27.87 14.38 -3.94
CA CYS A 472 -29.03 14.94 -4.66
C CYS A 472 -30.04 13.82 -4.88
N ASN A 473 -31.33 14.12 -4.87
CA ASN A 473 -32.38 13.12 -5.10
C ASN A 473 -32.31 12.39 -6.46
N CYS A 474 -31.57 12.92 -7.44
CA CYS A 474 -31.27 12.22 -8.69
C CYS A 474 -30.21 11.11 -8.56
N ARG A 475 -29.49 11.04 -7.43
CA ARG A 475 -28.41 10.07 -7.19
C ARG A 475 -28.46 9.58 -5.75
N VAL A 476 -28.62 8.27 -5.59
CA VAL A 476 -28.71 7.65 -4.27
C VAL A 476 -27.39 7.75 -3.49
N ASP A 477 -26.26 7.82 -4.19
CA ASP A 477 -24.93 7.72 -3.57
C ASP A 477 -24.24 9.07 -3.33
N ALA A 478 -23.48 9.15 -2.25
CA ALA A 478 -22.70 10.33 -1.87
C ALA A 478 -21.59 10.68 -2.86
N ILE A 479 -21.36 11.98 -3.06
CA ILE A 479 -20.34 12.53 -3.97
C ILE A 479 -19.42 13.47 -3.20
N CYS A 480 -18.10 13.36 -3.40
CA CYS A 480 -17.15 14.30 -2.79
C CYS A 480 -17.22 15.68 -3.48
N LEU A 481 -16.76 16.72 -2.80
CA LEU A 481 -16.81 18.10 -3.29
C LEU A 481 -15.83 18.39 -4.45
N CYS A 482 -15.11 17.37 -4.93
CA CYS A 482 -14.17 17.48 -6.06
C CYS A 482 -14.83 17.30 -7.44
N HIS A 483 -16.10 16.87 -7.51
CA HIS A 483 -16.82 16.57 -8.76
C HIS A 483 -17.72 17.71 -9.23
N GLU A 484 -17.13 18.87 -9.55
CA GLU A 484 -17.88 20.07 -9.94
C GLU A 484 -18.85 19.77 -11.09
N GLU A 485 -18.39 19.16 -12.17
CA GLU A 485 -19.21 19.00 -13.38
C GLU A 485 -20.44 18.14 -13.10
N GLU A 486 -20.25 17.03 -12.40
CA GLU A 486 -21.33 16.11 -12.05
C GLU A 486 -22.28 16.73 -11.04
N ILE A 487 -21.75 17.55 -10.12
CA ILE A 487 -22.58 18.33 -9.19
C ILE A 487 -23.40 19.36 -9.99
N ARG A 488 -22.78 20.19 -10.85
CA ARG A 488 -23.45 21.30 -11.57
C ARG A 488 -24.44 20.83 -12.63
N LYS A 489 -24.08 19.84 -13.45
CA LYS A 489 -24.88 19.33 -14.57
C LYS A 489 -26.06 18.47 -14.10
N CYS A 490 -26.25 18.29 -12.79
CA CYS A 490 -27.37 17.52 -12.28
C CYS A 490 -28.71 18.24 -12.54
N PRO A 491 -29.68 17.59 -13.21
CA PRO A 491 -30.94 18.21 -13.65
C PRO A 491 -31.88 18.61 -12.50
N CYS A 492 -31.65 18.13 -11.26
CA CYS A 492 -32.49 18.45 -10.09
C CYS A 492 -32.59 19.95 -9.78
N SER A 493 -31.63 20.78 -10.24
CA SER A 493 -31.56 22.25 -10.15
C SER A 493 -31.65 22.89 -8.75
N HIS A 494 -32.32 22.27 -7.77
CA HIS A 494 -32.67 22.86 -6.47
C HIS A 494 -32.72 21.85 -5.30
N ASP A 495 -32.52 20.54 -5.55
CA ASP A 495 -32.69 19.51 -4.51
C ASP A 495 -31.38 18.79 -4.20
N ARG A 496 -30.38 19.60 -3.82
CA ARG A 496 -29.05 19.14 -3.41
C ARG A 496 -28.85 19.45 -1.94
N ALA A 497 -28.41 18.45 -1.20
CA ALA A 497 -28.04 18.56 0.20
C ALA A 497 -26.54 18.39 0.35
N VAL A 498 -25.92 19.29 1.10
CA VAL A 498 -24.53 19.17 1.54
C VAL A 498 -24.55 18.74 3.00
N PHE A 499 -23.99 17.57 3.29
CA PHE A 499 -23.88 17.05 4.64
C PHE A 499 -22.50 17.37 5.18
N VAL A 500 -22.44 18.09 6.29
CA VAL A 500 -21.21 18.55 6.94
C VAL A 500 -21.09 17.99 8.36
N ARG A 501 -19.87 17.82 8.86
CA ARG A 501 -19.69 17.46 10.27
C ARG A 501 -20.26 18.53 11.22
N LYS A 502 -20.65 18.10 12.42
CA LYS A 502 -21.20 18.99 13.47
C LYS A 502 -20.17 19.99 13.99
N ASP A 503 -18.90 19.62 14.01
CA ASP A 503 -17.76 20.42 14.47
C ASP A 503 -17.09 21.25 13.35
N ILE A 504 -17.81 21.51 12.25
CA ILE A 504 -17.24 22.16 11.07
C ILE A 504 -16.78 23.60 11.36
N ILE A 505 -17.47 24.30 12.26
CA ILE A 505 -17.14 25.69 12.62
C ILE A 505 -15.82 25.72 13.41
N GLU A 506 -15.64 24.74 14.30
CA GLU A 506 -14.42 24.53 15.08
C GLU A 506 -13.23 24.18 14.18
N LEU A 507 -13.42 23.30 13.19
CA LEU A 507 -12.38 22.98 12.20
C LEU A 507 -12.01 24.19 11.34
N GLU A 508 -12.97 25.03 10.97
CA GLU A 508 -12.73 26.28 10.24
C GLU A 508 -11.99 27.31 11.13
N ALA A 509 -12.35 27.43 12.40
CA ALA A 509 -11.65 28.28 13.36
C ALA A 509 -10.21 27.82 13.58
N LEU A 510 -9.98 26.51 13.70
CA LEU A 510 -8.65 25.93 13.78
C LEU A 510 -7.82 26.20 12.53
N SER A 511 -8.43 26.08 11.34
CA SER A 511 -7.76 26.41 10.09
C SER A 511 -7.34 27.88 10.03
N LYS A 512 -8.21 28.81 10.48
CA LYS A 512 -7.85 30.23 10.59
C LYS A 512 -6.65 30.46 11.51
N LYS A 513 -6.64 29.81 12.68
CA LYS A 513 -5.52 29.88 13.62
C LYS A 513 -4.21 29.41 12.98
N PHE A 514 -4.22 28.31 12.23
CA PHE A 514 -3.02 27.85 11.52
C PHE A 514 -2.59 28.77 10.37
N GLU A 515 -3.52 29.52 9.75
CA GLU A 515 -3.17 30.49 8.72
C GLU A 515 -2.41 31.71 9.25
N GLU A 516 -2.56 32.03 10.54
CA GLU A 516 -1.80 33.10 11.22
C GLU A 516 -0.32 32.73 11.39
N GLU A 517 0.03 31.45 11.29
CA GLU A 517 1.41 30.98 11.39
C GLU A 517 2.23 31.28 10.12
N LYS A 518 3.46 31.74 10.33
CA LYS A 518 4.34 32.21 9.25
C LYS A 518 4.60 31.11 8.21
N GLY A 519 4.23 31.39 6.97
CA GLY A 519 4.54 30.56 5.80
C GLY A 519 3.51 29.47 5.46
N ILE A 520 2.49 29.24 6.30
CA ILE A 520 1.42 28.27 6.00
C ILE A 520 0.62 28.71 4.77
N VAL A 521 0.11 29.94 4.75
CA VAL A 521 -0.71 30.46 3.63
C VAL A 521 0.09 30.48 2.31
N ASP A 522 1.37 30.85 2.35
CA ASP A 522 2.22 30.87 1.17
C ASP A 522 2.50 29.46 0.63
N ALA A 523 2.70 28.49 1.53
CA ALA A 523 2.84 27.08 1.16
C ALA A 523 1.55 26.53 0.53
N VAL A 524 0.38 26.84 1.09
CA VAL A 524 -0.92 26.49 0.52
C VAL A 524 -1.07 27.10 -0.88
N ARG A 525 -0.79 28.41 -1.06
CA ARG A 525 -0.86 29.07 -2.37
C ARG A 525 0.07 28.41 -3.41
N LYS A 526 1.27 28.00 -2.99
CA LYS A 526 2.24 27.31 -3.85
C LYS A 526 1.81 25.89 -4.23
N GLN A 527 1.16 25.15 -3.33
CA GLN A 527 0.61 23.84 -3.64
C GLN A 527 -0.60 23.94 -4.58
N MET A 528 -1.47 24.93 -4.36
CA MET A 528 -2.65 25.17 -5.20
C MET A 528 -2.32 25.61 -6.63
N SER A 529 -1.17 26.24 -6.85
CA SER A 529 -0.67 26.61 -8.19
C SER A 529 0.02 25.47 -8.94
N ARG A 530 0.29 24.34 -8.27
CA ARG A 530 1.03 23.19 -8.83
C ARG A 530 0.17 21.94 -9.12
N GLY A 531 -1.14 21.96 -8.87
CA GLY A 531 -2.02 20.78 -8.91
C GLY A 531 -3.12 20.74 -10.01
N SER A 532 -3.74 19.56 -10.20
CA SER A 532 -4.64 19.13 -11.30
C SER A 532 -6.01 19.84 -11.43
N SER A 533 -6.89 19.34 -12.32
CA SER A 533 -8.21 19.90 -12.73
C SER A 533 -9.13 20.39 -11.59
N THR A 534 -9.06 19.77 -10.40
CA THR A 534 -9.78 20.18 -9.18
C THR A 534 -9.41 21.59 -8.69
N HIS A 535 -8.18 22.04 -8.98
CA HIS A 535 -7.70 23.38 -8.64
C HIS A 535 -8.23 24.47 -9.57
N SER A 536 -8.59 24.13 -10.81
CA SER A 536 -9.15 25.12 -11.74
C SER A 536 -10.49 25.67 -11.24
N TYR A 537 -11.29 24.82 -10.58
CA TYR A 537 -12.56 25.19 -9.98
C TYR A 537 -12.38 26.07 -8.74
N PHE A 538 -11.49 25.67 -7.83
CA PHE A 538 -11.14 26.49 -6.65
C PHE A 538 -10.68 27.88 -7.08
N ASN A 539 -9.79 27.96 -8.08
CA ASN A 539 -9.29 29.25 -8.58
C ASN A 539 -10.44 30.11 -9.14
N ARG A 540 -11.36 29.53 -9.93
CA ARG A 540 -12.52 30.26 -10.47
C ARG A 540 -13.42 30.86 -9.38
N ILE A 541 -13.75 30.10 -8.34
CA ILE A 541 -14.58 30.59 -7.24
C ILE A 541 -13.82 31.60 -6.38
N SER A 542 -12.53 31.38 -6.14
CA SER A 542 -11.70 32.27 -5.32
C SER A 542 -11.55 33.68 -5.91
N HIS A 543 -11.81 33.85 -7.21
CA HIS A 543 -11.83 35.15 -7.89
C HIS A 543 -13.21 35.83 -7.91
N ASN A 544 -14.24 35.21 -7.32
CA ASN A 544 -15.54 35.86 -7.13
C ASN A 544 -15.42 36.93 -6.04
N ALA A 545 -15.77 38.19 -6.37
CA ALA A 545 -15.67 39.32 -5.45
C ALA A 545 -16.52 39.18 -4.18
N GLU A 546 -17.57 38.33 -4.19
CA GLU A 546 -18.39 38.05 -3.02
C GLU A 546 -17.81 36.99 -2.08
N TYR A 547 -16.81 36.22 -2.53
CA TYR A 547 -16.22 35.13 -1.75
C TYR A 547 -14.98 35.59 -1.00
N PHE A 548 -14.92 35.26 0.29
CA PHE A 548 -13.69 35.26 1.07
C PHE A 548 -13.63 34.00 1.93
N PRO A 549 -12.43 33.46 2.22
CA PRO A 549 -12.28 32.26 3.04
C PRO A 549 -13.02 32.41 4.37
N TYR A 550 -13.81 31.39 4.71
CA TYR A 550 -14.58 31.29 5.96
C TYR A 550 -15.63 32.39 6.18
N CYS A 551 -16.18 32.96 5.10
CA CYS A 551 -17.38 33.78 5.16
C CYS A 551 -18.59 32.96 5.64
N LYS A 552 -19.64 33.63 6.14
CA LYS A 552 -20.80 32.94 6.71
C LYS A 552 -21.49 32.05 5.66
N ILE A 553 -21.63 30.76 5.99
CA ILE A 553 -22.47 29.78 5.28
C ILE A 553 -23.60 29.40 6.22
N HIS A 554 -24.85 29.48 5.75
CA HIS A 554 -26.01 29.05 6.53
C HIS A 554 -26.08 27.53 6.54
N ILE A 555 -26.20 26.94 7.74
CA ILE A 555 -26.41 25.51 7.96
C ILE A 555 -27.81 25.38 8.55
N ASP A 556 -28.67 24.64 7.88
CA ASP A 556 -30.03 24.39 8.32
C ASP A 556 -30.00 23.47 9.55
N ALA A 557 -30.88 23.72 10.51
CA ALA A 557 -31.11 22.84 11.65
C ALA A 557 -31.45 21.41 11.16
N PRO A 558 -31.16 20.35 11.95
CA PRO A 558 -31.42 18.99 11.52
C PRO A 558 -32.88 18.85 11.06
N PRO A 559 -33.14 18.20 9.91
CA PRO A 559 -34.48 18.19 9.35
C PRO A 559 -35.43 17.50 10.31
N GLU A 560 -36.52 18.19 10.68
CA GLU A 560 -37.78 17.47 10.86
C GLU A 560 -38.06 16.77 9.53
N VAL A 561 -38.08 15.44 9.60
CA VAL A 561 -38.19 14.46 8.52
C VAL A 561 -39.06 14.99 7.37
N HIS A 562 -38.55 14.93 6.14
CA HIS A 562 -39.27 14.65 4.87
C HIS A 562 -38.49 15.23 3.67
N SER A 563 -37.48 14.51 3.17
CA SER A 563 -37.18 14.39 1.71
C SER A 563 -35.89 13.62 1.41
N ILE A 564 -34.83 13.71 2.22
CA ILE A 564 -33.54 13.02 1.96
C ILE A 564 -33.07 12.33 3.24
N SER A 565 -33.23 11.01 3.31
CA SER A 565 -32.88 10.24 4.50
C SER A 565 -31.46 9.67 4.37
N GLU A 566 -30.55 10.09 5.25
CA GLU A 566 -29.18 9.54 5.37
C GLU A 566 -29.20 8.05 5.77
N THR A 567 -30.34 7.52 6.24
CA THR A 567 -30.51 6.11 6.69
C THR A 567 -30.29 5.06 5.59
N HIS A 568 -30.31 5.45 4.31
CA HIS A 568 -30.07 4.53 3.18
C HIS A 568 -28.68 4.69 2.53
N VAL A 569 -27.86 5.64 2.98
CA VAL A 569 -26.46 5.68 2.56
C VAL A 569 -25.74 4.59 3.33
N PHE A 570 -25.45 3.48 2.66
CA PHE A 570 -24.51 2.48 3.17
C PHE A 570 -23.14 3.15 3.26
N GLY A 571 -22.91 3.91 4.33
CA GLY A 571 -21.60 4.39 4.71
C GLY A 571 -20.72 3.17 4.88
N TYR A 572 -19.76 3.02 3.97
CA TYR A 572 -18.69 2.06 4.15
C TYR A 572 -17.82 2.64 5.26
N ASP A 573 -18.09 2.21 6.49
CA ASP A 573 -17.26 2.60 7.61
C ASP A 573 -15.89 1.96 7.39
N LEU A 574 -14.91 2.77 6.95
CA LEU A 574 -13.50 2.34 6.87
C LEU A 574 -12.97 1.91 8.25
N ASN A 575 -13.68 2.21 9.33
CA ASN A 575 -13.42 1.72 10.67
C ASN A 575 -14.19 0.44 11.03
N LYS A 576 -14.97 -0.17 10.13
CA LYS A 576 -15.47 -1.55 10.32
C LYS A 576 -14.50 -2.55 9.69
N PRO A 577 -14.45 -3.80 10.18
CA PRO A 577 -13.74 -4.86 9.48
C PRO A 577 -14.19 -4.90 8.02
N TYR A 578 -13.27 -5.19 7.10
CA TYR A 578 -13.65 -5.54 5.74
C TYR A 578 -14.80 -6.57 5.84
N PRO A 579 -15.94 -6.36 5.16
CA PRO A 579 -17.00 -7.36 5.13
C PRO A 579 -16.40 -8.67 4.63
N ASP A 580 -16.64 -9.72 5.39
CA ASP A 580 -16.47 -11.08 4.93
C ASP A 580 -17.29 -11.29 3.65
N ALA A 581 -16.74 -12.02 2.69
CA ALA A 581 -17.33 -12.23 1.37
C ALA A 581 -18.75 -12.88 1.40
N SER A 582 -19.21 -13.34 2.56
CA SER A 582 -20.53 -13.91 2.82
C SER A 582 -21.68 -12.91 2.88
N THR A 583 -21.44 -11.60 3.00
CA THR A 583 -22.51 -10.61 3.27
C THR A 583 -22.83 -9.70 2.07
N ILE A 584 -22.29 -9.98 0.88
CA ILE A 584 -22.66 -9.28 -0.36
C ILE A 584 -23.87 -9.97 -0.99
N THR A 585 -25.07 -9.54 -0.60
CA THR A 585 -26.31 -9.89 -1.31
C THR A 585 -26.39 -9.07 -2.61
N PHE A 586 -26.33 -9.75 -3.75
CA PHE A 586 -26.44 -9.18 -5.09
C PHE A 586 -27.84 -8.62 -5.35
N CYS A 587 -27.94 -7.34 -5.75
CA CYS A 587 -29.10 -6.80 -6.44
C CYS A 587 -28.63 -6.02 -7.66
N PHE A 588 -28.48 -6.69 -8.80
CA PHE A 588 -28.45 -6.04 -10.12
C PHE A 588 -29.74 -6.41 -10.85
N GLY A 589 -30.60 -5.42 -11.07
CA GLY A 589 -31.60 -5.45 -12.13
C GLY A 589 -30.94 -5.19 -13.50
N PRO A 590 -31.53 -5.64 -14.61
CA PRO A 590 -30.82 -5.80 -15.87
C PRO A 590 -30.76 -4.48 -16.63
N HIS A 591 -29.58 -3.87 -16.78
CA HIS A 591 -29.29 -3.07 -17.97
C HIS A 591 -27.79 -3.12 -18.28
N GLU A 592 -27.52 -3.48 -19.53
CA GLU A 592 -26.24 -3.70 -20.17
C GLU A 592 -25.36 -2.44 -20.15
N TYR A 593 -24.13 -2.55 -19.65
CA TYR A 593 -22.93 -2.00 -20.31
C TYR A 593 -21.71 -2.80 -19.84
N SER A 594 -21.13 -3.51 -20.80
CA SER A 594 -19.89 -4.26 -20.71
C SER A 594 -18.69 -3.33 -20.47
N THR A 595 -17.93 -3.53 -19.39
CA THR A 595 -16.46 -3.33 -19.40
C THR A 595 -15.79 -4.39 -18.52
N GLN A 596 -14.65 -4.88 -19.01
CA GLN A 596 -13.99 -6.12 -18.62
C GLN A 596 -13.05 -5.96 -17.40
N SER A 597 -13.16 -4.86 -16.65
CA SER A 597 -12.25 -4.46 -15.56
C SER A 597 -12.66 -4.93 -14.17
N ASP A 598 -13.94 -5.28 -13.94
CA ASP A 598 -14.43 -5.63 -12.60
C ASP A 598 -14.13 -7.08 -12.19
N LYS A 599 -13.75 -7.94 -13.14
CA LYS A 599 -13.40 -9.34 -12.85
C LYS A 599 -11.95 -9.55 -12.41
N MET A 600 -11.07 -8.58 -12.62
CA MET A 600 -9.65 -8.73 -12.28
C MET A 600 -9.33 -8.28 -10.85
N LEU A 601 -10.12 -7.36 -10.29
CA LEU A 601 -9.98 -6.92 -8.89
C LEU A 601 -10.50 -7.94 -7.86
N MET A 602 -11.37 -8.88 -8.27
CA MET A 602 -11.91 -9.92 -7.39
C MET A 602 -11.06 -11.20 -7.30
N ILE A 603 -10.00 -11.35 -8.11
CA ILE A 603 -9.16 -12.56 -8.11
C ILE A 603 -8.12 -12.56 -6.96
N LEU A 604 -7.88 -11.42 -6.32
CA LEU A 604 -6.96 -11.31 -5.17
C LEU A 604 -7.64 -11.40 -3.79
N THR A 605 -8.98 -11.48 -3.71
CA THR A 605 -9.72 -11.57 -2.43
C THR A 605 -10.77 -12.69 -2.38
N VAL A 606 -10.73 -13.66 -3.31
CA VAL A 606 -11.67 -14.80 -3.27
C VAL A 606 -10.92 -16.11 -3.49
N ARG A 607 -10.56 -16.78 -2.38
CA ARG A 607 -10.53 -18.24 -2.20
C ARG A 607 -10.31 -18.60 -0.72
N TYR A 608 -11.24 -18.15 0.12
CA TYR A 608 -11.60 -18.89 1.32
C TYR A 608 -12.94 -19.57 1.01
N LEU A 609 -12.96 -20.89 1.18
CA LEU A 609 -14.06 -21.87 1.16
C LEU A 609 -13.78 -23.01 0.17
N GLY A 610 -13.46 -24.15 0.77
CA GLY A 610 -13.00 -25.41 0.20
C GLY A 610 -12.21 -26.15 1.27
#